data_AF-E8NHH8-F1
#
_entry.id   AF-E8NHH8-F1
#
_cell.length_a   1.000
_cell.length_b   1.000
_cell.length_c   1.000
_cell.angle_alpha   90.00
_cell.angle_beta   90.00
_cell.angle_gamma   90.00
#
_symmetry.space_group_name_H-M   'P 1'
#
loop_
_entity.id
_entity.type
_entity.pdbx_description
1 polymer ?
#
loop_
_entity_poly.entity_id
_entity_poly.type
_entity_poly.pdbx_seq_one_letter_code
_entity_poly.pdbx_strand_id
1 'polypeptide(L)'
;MAYSVPLILYVIIQFAAFLLVLAGTPSGMFRSGSPSFPGPFGCITLWGLKLTCASVDYNVTIHFFFRNCRNRLNLFRAAQGLAICHIFVYGAAFI
;
A
#
# COMPACT_ATOMS: atom_id res chain seq x y z
N MET A 1 15.40 -35.82 -0.44
CA MET A 1 14.06 -35.39 -0.91
C MET A 1 14.27 -34.50 -2.11
N ALA A 2 13.87 -34.94 -3.31
CA ALA A 2 14.02 -34.12 -4.51
C ALA A 2 12.91 -33.07 -4.52
N TYR A 3 13.27 -31.78 -4.49
CA TYR A 3 12.30 -30.71 -4.64
C TYR A 3 11.72 -30.77 -6.05
N SER A 4 10.39 -30.86 -6.15
CA SER A 4 9.73 -30.84 -7.46
C SER A 4 9.86 -29.45 -8.07
N VAL A 5 10.15 -29.38 -9.36
CA VAL A 5 10.17 -28.12 -10.15
C VAL A 5 8.96 -27.21 -9.84
N PRO A 6 7.70 -27.71 -9.73
CA PRO A 6 6.57 -26.86 -9.37
C PRO A 6 6.67 -26.24 -7.97
N LEU A 7 7.24 -26.93 -6.99
CA LEU A 7 7.43 -26.39 -5.64
C LEU A 7 8.41 -25.23 -5.65
N ILE A 8 9.52 -25.37 -6.36
CA ILE A 8 10.53 -24.31 -6.50
C ILE A 8 9.91 -23.07 -7.17
N LEU A 9 9.14 -23.29 -8.23
CA LEU A 9 8.46 -22.21 -8.96
C LEU A 9 7.45 -21.48 -8.06
N TYR A 10 6.67 -22.24 -7.28
CA TYR A 10 5.71 -21.69 -6.31
C TYR A 10 6.39 -20.77 -5.30
N VAL A 11 7.50 -21.21 -4.69
CA VAL A 11 8.23 -20.42 -3.69
C VAL A 11 8.75 -19.11 -4.28
N ILE A 12 9.33 -19.14 -5.48
CA ILE A 12 9.87 -17.94 -6.14
C ILE A 12 8.75 -16.93 -6.43
N ILE A 13 7.64 -17.39 -7.01
CA ILE A 13 6.50 -16.53 -7.35
C ILE A 13 5.86 -15.96 -6.08
N GLN A 14 5.67 -16.78 -5.05
CA GLN A 14 5.12 -16.37 -3.77
C GLN A 14 6.00 -15.30 -3.11
N PHE A 15 7.32 -15.45 -3.19
CA PHE A 15 8.28 -14.50 -2.65
C PHE A 15 8.26 -13.16 -3.40
N ALA A 16 8.26 -13.21 -4.74
CA ALA A 16 8.12 -12.00 -5.55
C ALA A 16 6.80 -11.27 -5.24
N ALA A 17 5.70 -12.01 -5.11
CA ALA A 17 4.40 -11.45 -4.76
C ALA A 17 4.39 -10.83 -3.36
N PHE A 18 5.02 -11.47 -2.37
CA PHE A 18 5.15 -10.91 -1.02
C PHE A 18 5.92 -9.58 -1.03
N LEU A 19 7.05 -9.50 -1.73
CA LEU A 19 7.83 -8.26 -1.85
C LEU A 19 7.04 -7.15 -2.54
N LEU A 20 6.29 -7.48 -3.60
CA LEU A 20 5.44 -6.53 -4.31
C LEU A 20 4.31 -5.98 -3.41
N VAL A 21 3.71 -6.83 -2.59
CA VAL A 21 2.66 -6.42 -1.65
C VAL A 21 3.25 -5.52 -0.57
N LEU A 22 4.41 -5.88 -0.03
CA LEU A 22 5.10 -5.14 1.02
C LEU A 22 5.59 -3.76 0.55
N ALA A 23 6.11 -3.66 -0.68
CA ALA A 23 6.54 -2.39 -1.26
C ALA A 23 5.36 -1.58 -1.84
N GLY A 24 4.35 -2.26 -2.39
CA GLY A 24 3.16 -1.66 -3.00
C GLY A 24 2.25 -0.95 -1.99
N THR A 25 2.03 -1.55 -0.82
CA THR A 25 1.17 -0.99 0.24
C THR A 25 1.59 0.39 0.77
N PRO A 26 2.89 0.69 1.00
CA PRO A 26 3.34 2.04 1.36
C PRO A 26 3.51 2.98 0.15
N SER A 27 3.68 2.44 -1.06
CA SER A 27 3.90 3.25 -2.26
C SER A 27 2.70 4.14 -2.60
N GLY A 28 2.98 5.34 -3.12
CA GLY A 28 1.94 6.31 -3.47
C GLY A 28 1.09 5.83 -4.65
N MET A 29 -0.19 5.56 -4.38
CA MET A 29 -1.12 5.00 -5.37
C MET A 29 -1.80 6.08 -6.22
N PHE A 30 -2.01 7.29 -5.68
CA PHE A 30 -2.74 8.34 -6.37
C PHE A 30 -1.89 9.60 -6.47
N ARG A 31 -1.58 10.01 -7.70
CA ARG A 31 -0.89 11.25 -8.00
C ARG A 31 -1.94 12.33 -8.27
N SER A 32 -1.97 13.40 -7.48
CA SER A 32 -2.86 14.51 -7.78
C SER A 32 -2.23 15.35 -8.88
N GLY A 33 -2.77 15.29 -10.09
CA GLY A 33 -2.39 16.20 -11.19
C GLY A 33 -3.03 17.59 -11.08
N SER A 34 -3.71 17.89 -9.96
CA SER A 34 -4.48 19.13 -9.80
C SER A 34 -3.66 20.20 -9.09
N PRO A 35 -3.57 21.43 -9.63
CA PRO A 35 -2.84 22.54 -9.01
C PRO A 35 -3.45 23.00 -7.67
N SER A 36 -4.68 22.56 -7.35
CA SER A 36 -5.38 22.86 -6.09
C SER A 36 -4.99 21.92 -4.94
N PHE A 37 -4.13 20.94 -5.18
CA PHE A 37 -3.63 20.04 -4.16
C PHE A 37 -2.45 20.69 -3.41
N PRO A 38 -2.19 20.35 -2.13
CA PRO A 38 -1.09 20.94 -1.38
C PRO A 38 0.25 20.52 -2.00
N GLY A 39 0.77 21.36 -2.88
CA GLY A 39 2.00 21.15 -3.63
C GLY A 39 1.76 20.59 -5.06
N PRO A 40 2.50 21.09 -6.07
CA PRO A 40 2.39 20.63 -7.47
C PRO A 40 2.78 19.15 -7.68
N PHE A 41 3.25 18.46 -6.64
CA PHE A 41 3.69 17.06 -6.67
C PHE A 41 3.13 16.22 -5.52
N GLY A 42 1.99 16.64 -4.96
CA GLY A 42 1.33 15.92 -3.88
C GLY A 42 0.95 14.48 -4.28
N CYS A 43 1.21 13.54 -3.39
CA CYS A 43 0.81 12.14 -3.54
C CYS A 43 -0.12 11.72 -2.40
N ILE A 44 -1.19 11.00 -2.72
CA ILE A 44 -2.08 10.38 -1.73
C ILE A 44 -1.73 8.90 -1.68
N THR A 45 -1.40 8.44 -0.47
CA THR A 45 -1.20 7.03 -0.15
C THR A 45 -2.40 6.49 0.63
N LEU A 46 -2.48 5.18 0.84
CA LEU A 46 -3.48 4.60 1.74
C LEU A 46 -3.39 5.19 3.16
N TRP A 47 -2.20 5.59 3.59
CA TRP A 47 -1.88 5.96 4.97
C TRP A 47 -1.98 7.48 5.22
N GLY A 48 -1.72 8.28 4.20
CA GLY A 48 -1.74 9.72 4.29
C GLY A 48 -1.25 10.46 3.05
N LEU A 49 -1.21 11.77 3.18
CA LEU A 49 -0.76 12.72 2.16
C LEU A 49 0.74 12.96 2.27
N LYS A 50 1.41 13.00 1.13
CA LYS A 50 2.81 13.37 0.98
C LYS A 50 2.90 14.63 0.12
N LEU A 51 3.70 15.61 0.55
CA LEU A 51 3.97 16.84 -0.21
C LEU A 51 4.79 16.55 -1.48
N THR A 52 5.70 15.58 -1.40
CA THR A 52 6.43 15.03 -2.54
C THR A 52 6.30 13.51 -2.52
N CYS A 53 6.04 12.91 -3.68
CA CYS A 53 5.89 11.46 -3.82
C CYS A 53 7.15 10.66 -3.41
N ALA A 54 8.31 11.31 -3.31
CA ALA A 54 9.57 10.71 -2.87
C ALA A 54 9.81 10.80 -1.36
N SER A 55 9.01 11.57 -0.60
CA SER A 55 9.19 11.72 0.83
C SER A 55 8.72 10.48 1.60
N VAL A 56 9.44 10.11 2.66
CA VAL A 56 9.07 9.01 3.57
C VAL A 56 7.99 9.45 4.56
N ASP A 57 7.98 10.72 4.94
CA ASP A 57 7.03 11.24 5.92
C ASP A 57 5.66 11.56 5.31
N TYR A 58 4.64 11.50 6.15
CA TYR A 58 3.30 11.95 5.84
C TYR A 58 3.07 13.33 6.45
N ASN A 59 2.69 14.30 5.63
CA ASN A 59 2.37 15.64 6.12
C ASN A 59 1.02 15.65 6.84
N VAL A 60 0.07 14.85 6.35
CA VAL A 60 -1.28 14.73 6.90
C VAL A 60 -1.72 13.28 6.83
N THR A 61 -2.29 12.74 7.91
CA THR A 61 -2.84 11.37 7.91
C THR A 61 -4.15 11.30 7.13
N ILE A 62 -4.47 10.12 6.58
CA ILE A 62 -5.70 9.93 5.80
C ILE A 62 -6.97 10.25 6.60
N HIS A 63 -6.91 10.04 7.93
CA HIS A 63 -7.98 10.36 8.88
C HIS A 63 -8.28 11.85 8.94
N PHE A 64 -7.24 12.68 9.02
CA PHE A 64 -7.42 14.12 9.07
C PHE A 64 -7.87 14.67 7.71
N PHE A 65 -7.31 14.13 6.61
CA PHE A 65 -7.64 14.56 5.26
C PHE A 65 -9.10 14.29 4.87
N PHE A 66 -9.64 13.11 5.19
CA PHE A 66 -11.04 12.75 4.92
C PHE A 66 -11.96 12.90 6.14
N ARG A 67 -11.59 13.70 7.14
CA ARG A 67 -12.39 13.87 8.38
C ARG A 67 -13.84 14.29 8.10
N ASN A 68 -14.03 15.14 7.09
CA ASN A 68 -15.35 15.63 6.67
C ASN A 68 -16.06 14.68 5.68
N CYS A 69 -15.37 13.65 5.18
CA CYS A 69 -15.89 12.71 4.19
C CYS A 69 -15.84 11.27 4.72
N ARG A 70 -16.70 10.97 5.71
CA ARG A 70 -16.75 9.65 6.37
C ARG A 70 -16.85 8.47 5.42
N ASN A 71 -17.63 8.59 4.34
CA ASN A 71 -17.79 7.48 3.39
C ASN A 71 -16.46 7.14 2.68
N ARG A 72 -15.69 8.15 2.27
CA ARG A 72 -14.35 7.92 1.69
C ARG A 72 -13.37 7.38 2.73
N LEU A 73 -13.38 7.94 3.94
CA LEU A 73 -12.51 7.47 5.02
C LEU A 73 -12.71 5.98 5.32
N ASN A 74 -13.96 5.50 5.34
CA ASN A 74 -14.27 4.09 5.57
C ASN A 74 -13.72 3.18 4.47
N LEU A 75 -13.79 3.61 3.20
CA LEU A 75 -13.20 2.87 2.08
C LEU A 75 -11.67 2.78 2.22
N PHE A 76 -11.01 3.88 2.59
CA PHE A 76 -9.56 3.88 2.85
C PHE A 76 -9.18 2.97 4.02
N ARG A 77 -9.96 2.97 5.11
CA ARG A 77 -9.74 2.06 6.26
C ARG A 77 -9.94 0.59 5.89
N ALA A 78 -10.97 0.28 5.11
CA ALA A 78 -11.18 -1.07 4.61
C ALA A 78 -9.98 -1.51 3.75
N ALA A 79 -9.51 -0.65 2.85
CA ALA A 79 -8.34 -0.91 2.03
C ALA A 79 -7.05 -1.10 2.87
N GLN A 80 -6.86 -0.32 3.95
CA GLN A 80 -5.75 -0.51 4.90
C GLN A 80 -5.82 -1.86 5.59
N GLY A 81 -7.01 -2.27 6.04
CA GLY A 81 -7.22 -3.60 6.64
C GLY A 81 -6.90 -4.72 5.65
N LEU A 82 -7.43 -4.64 4.43
CA LEU A 82 -7.16 -5.61 3.36
C LEU A 82 -5.66 -5.71 3.04
N ALA A 83 -4.97 -4.56 2.95
CA ALA A 83 -3.52 -4.48 2.75
C ALA A 83 -2.75 -5.24 3.85
N ILE A 84 -3.08 -4.98 5.11
CA ILE A 84 -2.45 -5.65 6.26
C ILE A 84 -2.73 -7.16 6.24
N CYS A 85 -3.98 -7.56 6.01
CA CYS A 85 -4.36 -8.98 5.88
C CYS A 85 -3.56 -9.67 4.77
N HIS A 86 -3.38 -9.01 3.63
CA HIS A 86 -2.62 -9.56 2.51
C HIS A 86 -1.15 -9.80 2.88
N ILE A 87 -0.52 -8.89 3.62
CA ILE A 87 0.86 -9.08 4.12
C ILE A 87 0.93 -10.33 5.01
N PHE A 88 -0.01 -10.50 5.92
CA PHE A 88 -0.04 -11.68 6.81
C PHE A 88 -0.30 -12.98 6.05
N VAL A 89 -1.24 -13.00 5.11
CA VAL A 89 -1.54 -14.19 4.29
C VAL A 89 -0.32 -14.61 3.48
N TYR A 90 0.35 -13.66 2.83
CA TYR A 90 1.55 -13.97 2.05
C TYR A 90 2.75 -14.35 2.93
N GLY A 91 2.90 -13.73 4.10
CA GLY A 91 3.94 -14.09 5.07
C GLY A 91 3.73 -15.48 5.68
N ALA A 92 2.47 -15.83 6.00
CA ALA A 92 2.12 -17.16 6.52
C ALA A 92 2.33 -18.27 5.50
N ALA A 93 2.30 -17.98 4.19
CA ALA A 93 2.59 -18.97 3.15
C ALA A 93 4.03 -19.52 3.16
N PHE A 94 4.93 -18.89 3.94
CA PHE A 94 6.31 -19.37 4.13
C PHE A 94 6.53 -20.19 5.40
N ILE A 95 5.50 -20.33 6.25
CA ILE A 95 5.50 -21.10 7.50
C ILE A 95 4.88 -22.48 7.23
#